data_AF-A0A7W5B2G6-F1
#
_entry.id   AF-A0A7W5B2G6-F1
#
_cell.length_a   1.000
_cell.length_b   1.000
_cell.length_c   1.000
_cell.angle_alpha   90.00
_cell.angle_beta   90.00
_cell.angle_gamma   90.00
#
_symmetry.space_group_name_H-M   'P 1'
#
loop_
_entity.id
_entity.type
_entity.pdbx_description
1 polymer ?
#
loop_
_entity_poly.entity_id
_entity_poly.type
_entity_poly.pdbx_seq_one_letter_code
_entity_poly.pdbx_strand_id
1 'polypeptide(L)'
;MKLNMTTHPYRLEQGYELGYGPSAFPTLAEMILAFREPEQDVIFDYINWDNNLDPHKDQLIQEALYDYHNELIHDPDGTVSQRVKEVLLQHYAPDRDPQKNTALMDQLLAHYKQVPLDELNEELTRKIGAVIHGHRAIYTLEDQDADTQSFINDRLAHTNTTWLLPYERPVYLKNILWYRVNTKEDILTAFEKTDSWFTCAIVNPGQPVEDYTYFLNYTEEHDGMALYISTRTPDHFRSVVLPKLQALLPDLGIVQ
;
A
#
# COMPACT_ATOMS: atom_id res chain seq x y z
N MET A 1 -19.78 -4.51 -15.53
CA MET A 1 -19.21 -5.42 -14.52
C MET A 1 -19.57 -6.87 -14.83
N LYS A 2 -18.66 -7.82 -14.61
CA LYS A 2 -18.88 -9.25 -14.88
C LYS A 2 -18.31 -10.13 -13.77
N LEU A 3 -19.12 -11.02 -13.20
CA LEU A 3 -18.66 -12.05 -12.29
C LEU A 3 -18.39 -13.36 -13.06
N ASN A 4 -17.13 -13.77 -13.10
CA ASN A 4 -16.72 -15.05 -13.66
C ASN A 4 -16.72 -16.14 -12.59
N MET A 5 -17.65 -17.08 -12.70
CA MET A 5 -17.84 -18.18 -11.76
C MET A 5 -17.13 -19.48 -12.17
N THR A 6 -16.42 -19.49 -13.31
CA THR A 6 -15.67 -20.65 -13.83
C THR A 6 -14.23 -20.73 -13.33
N THR A 7 -13.79 -19.71 -12.58
CA THR A 7 -12.43 -19.58 -12.05
C THR A 7 -12.42 -19.79 -10.54
N HIS A 8 -11.27 -20.16 -9.98
CA HIS A 8 -11.05 -20.13 -8.54
C HIS A 8 -9.69 -19.51 -8.23
N PRO A 9 -9.61 -18.40 -7.49
CA PRO A 9 -10.72 -17.57 -6.95
C PRO A 9 -11.71 -17.09 -8.02
N TYR A 10 -12.97 -16.82 -7.63
CA TYR A 10 -13.93 -16.18 -8.53
C TYR A 10 -13.45 -14.77 -8.83
N ARG A 11 -13.69 -14.28 -10.05
CA ARG A 11 -13.22 -12.95 -10.48
C ARG A 11 -14.41 -12.06 -10.80
N LEU A 12 -14.55 -10.96 -10.08
CA LEU A 12 -15.49 -9.88 -10.39
C LEU A 12 -14.73 -8.76 -11.10
N GLU A 13 -14.93 -8.66 -12.41
CA GLU A 13 -14.44 -7.59 -13.26
C GLU A 13 -15.30 -6.35 -13.08
N GLN A 14 -14.67 -5.24 -12.69
CA GLN A 14 -15.33 -3.95 -12.54
C GLN A 14 -14.98 -2.96 -13.64
N GLY A 15 -13.88 -3.18 -14.37
CA GLY A 15 -13.36 -2.20 -15.33
C GLY A 15 -13.14 -0.85 -14.65
N TYR A 16 -13.43 0.25 -15.35
CA TYR A 16 -13.42 1.61 -14.78
C TYR A 16 -14.82 2.17 -14.53
N GLU A 17 -15.84 1.30 -14.59
CA GLU A 17 -17.25 1.69 -14.55
C GLU A 17 -17.66 2.24 -13.17
N LEU A 18 -17.04 1.73 -12.09
CA LEU A 18 -17.19 2.24 -10.72
C LEU A 18 -16.32 3.48 -10.43
N GLY A 19 -15.45 3.87 -11.37
CA GLY A 19 -14.40 4.85 -11.14
C GLY A 19 -13.20 4.29 -10.38
N TYR A 20 -12.30 5.18 -9.94
CA TYR A 20 -11.12 4.85 -9.14
C TYR A 20 -11.11 5.64 -7.84
N GLY A 21 -10.43 5.08 -6.84
CA GLY A 21 -10.18 5.75 -5.57
C GLY A 21 -11.47 6.12 -4.83
N PRO A 22 -11.54 7.30 -4.19
CA PRO A 22 -12.63 7.68 -3.27
C PRO A 22 -14.05 7.56 -3.84
N SER A 23 -14.22 7.71 -5.15
CA SER A 23 -15.51 7.59 -5.82
C SER A 23 -16.11 6.17 -5.73
N ALA A 24 -15.26 5.13 -5.70
CA ALA A 24 -15.68 3.73 -5.64
C ALA A 24 -15.84 3.21 -4.19
N PHE A 25 -15.24 3.88 -3.20
CA PHE A 25 -15.16 3.40 -1.82
C PHE A 25 -16.52 3.06 -1.19
N PRO A 26 -17.60 3.86 -1.34
CA PRO A 26 -18.89 3.51 -0.77
C PRO A 26 -19.44 2.17 -1.29
N THR A 27 -19.29 1.92 -2.59
CA THR A 27 -19.74 0.67 -3.22
C THR A 27 -18.87 -0.50 -2.81
N LEU A 28 -17.54 -0.34 -2.76
CA LEU A 28 -16.61 -1.38 -2.32
C LEU A 28 -16.89 -1.79 -0.85
N ALA A 29 -17.17 -0.83 0.03
CA ALA A 29 -17.52 -1.13 1.42
C ALA A 29 -18.83 -1.93 1.53
N GLU A 30 -19.88 -1.54 0.80
CA GLU A 30 -21.14 -2.31 0.74
C GLU A 30 -20.93 -3.72 0.17
N MET A 31 -20.06 -3.85 -0.84
CA MET A 31 -19.71 -5.14 -1.40
C MET A 31 -19.04 -6.04 -0.36
N ILE A 32 -18.03 -5.56 0.37
CA ILE A 32 -17.36 -6.34 1.44
C ILE A 32 -18.39 -6.79 2.48
N LEU A 33 -19.27 -5.88 2.91
CA LEU A 33 -20.30 -6.18 3.90
C LEU A 33 -21.32 -7.21 3.39
N ALA A 34 -21.56 -7.31 2.08
CA ALA A 34 -22.44 -8.33 1.51
C ALA A 34 -21.91 -9.77 1.71
N PHE A 35 -20.59 -9.95 1.84
CA PHE A 35 -19.98 -11.27 2.13
C PHE A 35 -20.08 -11.67 3.59
N ARG A 36 -20.37 -10.73 4.48
CA ARG A 36 -20.26 -10.90 5.93
C ARG A 36 -21.62 -11.21 6.55
N GLU A 37 -21.65 -12.16 7.47
CA GLU A 37 -22.75 -12.30 8.43
C GLU A 37 -22.52 -11.40 9.67
N PRO A 38 -23.58 -10.96 10.39
CA PRO A 38 -23.46 -9.93 11.42
C PRO A 38 -22.40 -10.20 12.49
N GLU A 39 -22.23 -11.47 12.88
CA GLU A 39 -21.30 -11.96 13.89
C GLU A 39 -19.87 -12.14 13.41
N GLN A 40 -19.58 -12.07 12.12
CA GLN A 40 -18.24 -12.28 11.57
C GLN A 40 -17.40 -11.01 11.63
N ASP A 41 -16.09 -11.17 11.75
CA ASP A 41 -15.11 -10.09 11.68
C ASP A 41 -14.67 -9.89 10.22
N VAL A 42 -14.62 -8.63 9.78
CA VAL A 42 -13.88 -8.21 8.57
C VAL A 42 -12.50 -7.76 9.02
N ILE A 43 -11.46 -8.39 8.49
CA ILE A 43 -10.08 -8.13 8.90
C ILE A 43 -9.25 -7.77 7.67
N PHE A 44 -8.72 -6.55 7.65
CA PHE A 44 -7.84 -6.06 6.60
C PHE A 44 -6.39 -6.37 6.92
N ASP A 45 -5.55 -6.49 5.90
CA ASP A 45 -4.12 -6.54 6.09
C ASP A 45 -3.48 -5.14 6.04
N TYR A 46 -2.40 -5.01 6.79
CA TYR A 46 -1.38 -4.01 6.60
C TYR A 46 -0.03 -4.73 6.60
N ILE A 47 0.70 -4.64 5.50
CA ILE A 47 1.92 -5.42 5.31
C ILE A 47 3.12 -4.58 5.71
N ASN A 48 3.93 -5.12 6.63
CA ASN A 48 5.25 -4.59 6.90
C ASN A 48 6.26 -5.33 6.02
N TRP A 49 7.11 -4.55 5.38
CA TRP A 49 8.19 -4.99 4.51
C TRP A 49 9.55 -4.82 5.21
N ASP A 50 10.48 -5.73 4.93
CA ASP A 50 11.87 -5.62 5.37
C ASP A 50 12.69 -4.85 4.32
N ASN A 51 12.93 -3.58 4.62
CA ASN A 51 13.75 -2.69 3.81
C ASN A 51 15.17 -3.24 3.51
N ASN A 52 15.72 -4.13 4.34
CA ASN A 52 17.05 -4.68 4.06
C ASN A 52 17.02 -5.83 3.05
N LEU A 53 15.84 -6.41 2.80
CA LEU A 53 15.65 -7.55 1.90
C LEU A 53 14.95 -7.16 0.59
N ASP A 54 14.53 -5.89 0.45
CA ASP A 54 13.84 -5.39 -0.73
C ASP A 54 14.73 -5.50 -1.98
N PRO A 55 14.37 -6.38 -2.95
CA PRO A 55 15.17 -6.62 -4.14
C PRO A 55 15.17 -5.42 -5.11
N HIS A 56 14.25 -4.47 -4.95
CA HIS A 56 14.10 -3.30 -5.79
C HIS A 56 14.71 -2.03 -5.16
N LYS A 57 15.25 -2.12 -3.94
CA LYS A 57 15.76 -0.98 -3.18
C LYS A 57 16.77 -0.12 -3.93
N ASP A 58 17.76 -0.73 -4.59
CA ASP A 58 18.77 0.03 -5.33
C ASP A 58 18.13 0.78 -6.52
N GLN A 59 17.13 0.20 -7.19
CA GLN A 59 16.36 0.88 -8.24
C GLN A 59 15.54 2.04 -7.67
N LEU A 60 14.81 1.82 -6.58
CA LEU A 60 14.00 2.87 -5.92
C LEU A 60 14.88 4.05 -5.43
N ILE A 61 16.10 3.76 -4.98
CA ILE A 61 17.09 4.78 -4.62
C ILE A 61 17.50 5.62 -5.84
N GLN A 62 17.71 4.98 -6.99
CA GLN A 62 18.05 5.67 -8.24
C GLN A 62 16.89 6.52 -8.77
N GLU A 63 15.67 6.00 -8.72
CA GLU A 63 14.45 6.74 -9.08
C GLU A 63 14.24 7.95 -8.17
N ALA A 64 14.37 7.77 -6.85
CA ALA A 64 14.26 8.86 -5.88
C ALA A 64 15.31 9.96 -6.12
N LEU A 65 16.55 9.58 -6.46
CA LEU A 65 17.61 10.51 -6.84
C LEU A 65 17.24 11.28 -8.12
N TYR A 66 16.79 10.58 -9.16
CA TYR A 66 16.39 11.17 -10.43
C TYR A 66 15.24 12.15 -10.25
N ASP A 67 14.19 11.74 -9.55
CA ASP A 67 13.01 12.59 -9.26
C ASP A 67 13.42 13.84 -8.48
N TYR A 68 14.27 13.67 -7.47
CA TYR A 68 14.76 14.82 -6.70
C TYR A 68 15.55 15.77 -7.59
N HIS A 69 16.49 15.26 -8.38
CA HIS A 69 17.34 16.07 -9.24
C HIS A 69 16.51 16.89 -10.23
N ASN A 70 15.50 16.26 -10.85
CA ASN A 70 14.58 16.87 -11.82
C ASN A 70 13.40 17.64 -11.20
N GLU A 71 13.42 17.92 -9.89
CA GLU A 71 12.39 18.71 -9.20
C GLU A 71 10.98 18.10 -9.26
N LEU A 72 10.89 16.77 -9.38
CA LEU A 72 9.65 16.01 -9.38
C LEU A 72 9.17 15.67 -7.95
N ILE A 73 10.01 15.94 -6.94
CA ILE A 73 9.66 15.74 -5.53
C ILE A 73 9.05 17.01 -4.95
N HIS A 74 7.85 16.87 -4.40
CA HIS A 74 7.22 17.91 -3.59
C HIS A 74 7.81 17.91 -2.17
N ASP A 75 8.54 18.98 -1.83
CA ASP A 75 9.26 19.15 -0.54
C ASP A 75 8.91 20.51 0.10
N PRO A 76 7.64 20.73 0.50
CA PRO A 76 7.13 22.04 0.91
C PRO A 76 7.72 22.55 2.23
N ASP A 77 8.13 21.66 3.13
CA ASP A 77 8.78 21.98 4.40
C ASP A 77 10.32 22.03 4.29
N GLY A 78 10.86 21.64 3.13
CA GLY A 78 12.30 21.63 2.86
C GLY A 78 13.07 20.52 3.59
N THR A 79 12.38 19.54 4.18
CA THR A 79 13.02 18.50 4.99
C THR A 79 13.94 17.63 4.16
N VAL A 80 13.52 17.22 2.95
CA VAL A 80 14.36 16.43 2.05
C VAL A 80 15.57 17.25 1.61
N SER A 81 15.32 18.49 1.19
CA SER A 81 16.38 19.39 0.71
C SER A 81 17.41 19.69 1.78
N GLN A 82 16.99 19.85 3.03
CA GLN A 82 17.90 20.03 4.16
C GLN A 82 18.81 18.81 4.35
N ARG A 83 18.27 17.59 4.24
CA ARG A 83 19.07 16.36 4.33
C ARG A 83 20.06 16.22 3.17
N VAL A 84 19.66 16.55 1.94
CA VAL A 84 20.57 16.54 0.79
C VAL A 84 21.71 17.54 0.98
N LYS A 85 21.41 18.76 1.46
CA LYS A 85 22.42 19.76 1.80
C LYS A 85 23.42 19.25 2.83
N GLU A 86 22.96 18.52 3.86
CA GLU A 86 23.84 17.93 4.88
C GLU A 86 24.80 16.91 4.26
N VAL A 87 24.31 16.05 3.37
CA VAL A 87 25.15 15.08 2.64
C VAL A 87 26.18 15.77 1.75
N LEU A 88 25.76 16.82 1.03
CA LEU A 88 26.67 17.62 0.20
C LEU A 88 27.77 18.29 1.04
N LEU A 89 27.41 18.88 2.19
CA LEU A 89 28.39 19.49 3.09
C LEU A 89 29.37 18.43 3.63
N GLN A 90 28.87 17.28 4.07
CA GLN A 90 29.72 16.20 4.57
C GLN A 90 30.68 15.66 3.52
N HIS A 91 30.27 15.65 2.25
CA HIS A 91 31.12 15.20 1.15
C HIS A 91 32.23 16.22 0.82
N TYR A 92 31.87 17.49 0.64
CA TYR A 92 32.81 18.53 0.19
C TYR A 92 33.57 19.22 1.32
N ALA A 93 33.08 19.16 2.56
CA ALA A 93 33.67 19.80 3.73
C ALA A 93 33.30 19.05 5.04
N PRO A 94 33.80 17.81 5.24
CA PRO A 94 33.37 16.91 6.33
C PRO A 94 33.53 17.47 7.74
N ASP A 95 34.51 18.35 7.97
CA ASP A 95 34.79 18.93 9.29
C ASP A 95 33.88 20.12 9.66
N ARG A 96 32.95 20.50 8.78
CA ARG A 96 32.07 21.66 8.98
C ARG A 96 30.75 21.27 9.64
N ASP A 97 30.37 22.06 10.64
CA ASP A 97 29.08 21.97 11.32
C ASP A 97 27.94 22.49 10.41
N PRO A 98 26.94 21.66 10.05
CA PRO A 98 25.80 22.07 9.23
C PRO A 98 25.06 23.30 9.78
N GLN A 99 24.93 23.42 11.11
CA GLN A 99 24.19 24.52 11.74
C GLN A 99 24.88 25.88 11.56
N LYS A 100 26.18 25.88 11.25
CA LYS A 100 26.99 27.10 11.07
C LYS A 100 27.30 27.41 9.62
N ASN A 101 26.90 26.56 8.68
CA ASN A 101 27.32 26.61 7.28
C ASN A 101 26.15 26.60 6.30
N THR A 102 24.98 27.10 6.69
CA THR A 102 23.76 27.14 5.86
C THR A 102 23.99 27.79 4.49
N ALA A 103 24.70 28.92 4.43
CA ALA A 103 24.97 29.60 3.16
C ALA A 103 25.84 28.76 2.20
N LEU A 104 26.81 28.01 2.75
CA LEU A 104 27.62 27.09 1.94
C LEU A 104 26.78 25.91 1.47
N MET A 105 25.94 25.35 2.34
CA MET A 105 25.00 24.28 2.00
C MET A 105 24.07 24.69 0.85
N ASP A 106 23.54 25.91 0.86
CA ASP A 106 22.70 26.44 -0.22
C ASP A 106 23.48 26.56 -1.54
N GLN A 107 24.73 27.03 -1.49
CA GLN A 107 25.61 27.10 -2.67
C GLN A 107 25.92 25.70 -3.24
N LEU A 108 26.20 24.73 -2.37
CA LEU A 108 26.46 23.35 -2.77
C LEU A 108 25.23 22.72 -3.43
N LEU A 109 24.03 22.94 -2.88
CA LEU A 109 22.79 22.45 -3.48
C LEU A 109 22.51 23.11 -4.84
N ALA A 110 22.68 24.43 -4.94
CA ALA A 110 22.50 25.14 -6.20
C ALA A 110 23.46 24.64 -7.29
N HIS A 111 24.72 24.38 -6.93
CA HIS A 111 25.68 23.77 -7.86
C HIS A 111 25.28 22.34 -8.24
N TYR A 112 24.92 21.50 -7.26
CA TYR A 112 24.45 20.13 -7.49
C TYR A 112 23.29 20.08 -8.50
N LYS A 113 22.36 21.03 -8.45
CA LYS A 113 21.21 21.12 -9.37
C LYS A 113 21.55 21.58 -10.79
N GLN A 114 22.73 22.16 -11.00
CA GLN A 114 23.16 22.65 -12.31
C GLN A 114 24.01 21.62 -13.08
N VAL A 115 24.59 20.66 -12.37
CA VAL A 115 25.47 19.65 -12.97
C VAL A 115 24.62 18.45 -13.40
N PRO A 116 24.74 17.96 -14.65
CA PRO A 116 24.07 16.75 -15.10
C PRO A 116 24.32 15.56 -14.17
N LEU A 117 23.30 14.74 -13.94
CA LEU A 117 23.35 13.65 -12.97
C LEU A 117 24.45 12.61 -13.28
N ASP A 118 24.75 12.39 -14.55
CA ASP A 118 25.79 11.48 -15.05
C ASP A 118 27.21 12.03 -14.92
N GLU A 119 27.36 13.34 -14.67
CA GLU A 119 28.65 13.98 -14.39
C GLU A 119 28.96 14.06 -12.88
N LEU A 120 27.98 13.75 -12.03
CA LEU A 120 28.15 13.78 -10.58
C LEU A 120 28.89 12.53 -10.06
N ASN A 121 29.55 12.68 -8.91
CA ASN A 121 30.23 11.57 -8.25
C ASN A 121 29.24 10.45 -7.88
N GLU A 122 29.54 9.21 -8.29
CA GLU A 122 28.67 8.04 -8.10
C GLU A 122 28.42 7.71 -6.61
N GLU A 123 29.44 7.84 -5.76
CA GLU A 123 29.27 7.58 -4.33
C GLU A 123 28.40 8.64 -3.66
N LEU A 124 28.58 9.90 -4.04
CA LEU A 124 27.77 11.02 -3.56
C LEU A 124 26.31 10.87 -3.97
N THR A 125 26.06 10.58 -5.25
CA THR A 125 24.70 10.38 -5.78
C THR A 125 24.00 9.21 -5.13
N ARG A 126 24.70 8.09 -4.88
CA ARG A 126 24.16 6.96 -4.11
C ARG A 126 23.77 7.35 -2.68
N LYS A 127 24.61 8.12 -1.98
CA LYS A 127 24.31 8.60 -0.62
C LYS A 127 23.10 9.54 -0.60
N ILE A 128 23.02 10.47 -1.56
CA ILE A 128 21.89 11.39 -1.71
C ILE A 128 20.60 10.61 -1.98
N GLY A 129 20.61 9.70 -2.95
CA GLY A 129 19.46 8.85 -3.28
C GLY A 129 18.98 8.04 -2.07
N ALA A 130 19.89 7.43 -1.32
CA ALA A 130 19.56 6.65 -0.13
C ALA A 130 18.86 7.50 0.95
N VAL A 131 19.30 8.75 1.14
CA VAL A 131 18.70 9.68 2.10
C VAL A 131 17.31 10.15 1.64
N ILE A 132 17.14 10.45 0.36
CA ILE A 132 15.83 10.84 -0.19
C ILE A 132 14.84 9.68 -0.07
N HIS A 133 15.25 8.48 -0.51
CA HIS A 133 14.44 7.28 -0.44
C HIS A 133 14.06 6.96 1.02
N GLY A 134 15.03 6.96 1.94
CA GLY A 134 14.78 6.67 3.35
C GLY A 134 13.85 7.67 4.05
N HIS A 135 13.71 8.89 3.53
CA HIS A 135 12.76 9.86 4.07
C HIS A 135 11.32 9.67 3.54
N ARG A 136 11.17 9.09 2.35
CA ARG A 136 9.88 8.96 1.66
C ARG A 136 9.29 7.55 1.72
N ALA A 137 10.13 6.54 1.88
CA ALA A 137 9.71 5.16 1.82
C ALA A 137 8.94 4.77 3.08
N ILE A 138 7.79 4.13 2.88
CA ILE A 138 6.99 3.53 3.93
C ILE A 138 7.18 2.02 3.79
N TYR A 139 7.93 1.42 4.71
CA TYR A 139 8.13 -0.02 4.76
C TYR A 139 7.27 -0.67 5.84
N THR A 140 7.09 0.01 6.97
CA THR A 140 6.34 -0.54 8.09
C THR A 140 5.36 0.47 8.67
N LEU A 141 4.47 -0.01 9.54
CA LEU A 141 3.47 0.82 10.19
C LEU A 141 4.12 1.98 10.96
N GLU A 142 5.31 1.76 11.54
CA GLU A 142 6.07 2.80 12.25
C GLU A 142 6.50 3.98 11.37
N ASP A 143 6.55 3.79 10.04
CA ASP A 143 6.86 4.84 9.07
C ASP A 143 5.62 5.71 8.73
N GLN A 144 4.42 5.28 9.11
CA GLN A 144 3.17 6.02 8.86
C GLN A 144 2.94 7.16 9.85
N ASP A 145 1.97 8.03 9.56
CA ASP A 145 1.52 9.05 10.51
C ASP A 145 0.88 8.44 11.77
N ALA A 146 0.88 9.20 12.87
CA ALA A 146 0.41 8.74 14.17
C ALA A 146 -1.07 8.31 14.18
N ASP A 147 -1.92 8.94 13.36
CA ASP A 147 -3.35 8.61 13.32
C ASP A 147 -3.55 7.26 12.63
N THR A 148 -2.79 6.98 11.57
CA THR A 148 -2.77 5.67 10.89
C THR A 148 -2.22 4.57 11.80
N GLN A 149 -1.13 4.85 12.52
CA GLN A 149 -0.59 3.93 13.53
C GLN A 149 -1.61 3.59 14.61
N SER A 150 -2.30 4.59 15.18
CA SER A 150 -3.33 4.36 16.22
C SER A 150 -4.49 3.55 15.66
N PHE A 151 -5.00 3.92 14.48
CA PHE A 151 -6.15 3.26 13.87
C PHE A 151 -5.94 1.74 13.73
N ILE A 152 -4.76 1.33 13.25
CA ILE A 152 -4.41 -0.09 13.06
C ILE A 152 -4.12 -0.79 14.39
N ASN A 153 -3.30 -0.19 15.26
CA ASN A 153 -2.91 -0.80 16.54
C ASN A 153 -4.10 -1.04 17.46
N ASP A 154 -5.05 -0.10 17.53
CA ASP A 154 -6.25 -0.20 18.37
C ASP A 154 -7.21 -1.31 17.87
N ARG A 155 -7.07 -1.74 16.62
CA ARG A 155 -7.93 -2.73 15.95
C ARG A 155 -7.22 -4.06 15.68
N LEU A 156 -5.96 -4.20 16.09
CA LEU A 156 -5.14 -5.35 15.76
C LEU A 156 -5.76 -6.65 16.31
N ALA A 157 -5.97 -7.62 15.42
CA ALA A 157 -6.50 -8.93 15.74
C ALA A 157 -5.39 -9.98 15.77
N HIS A 158 -4.55 -9.99 14.72
CA HIS A 158 -3.49 -10.97 14.55
C HIS A 158 -2.24 -10.34 13.93
N THR A 159 -1.10 -10.97 14.19
CA THR A 159 0.15 -10.68 13.50
C THR A 159 0.77 -12.00 13.10
N ASN A 160 1.05 -12.18 11.82
CA ASN A 160 1.67 -13.41 11.30
C ASN A 160 2.52 -13.13 10.06
N THR A 161 2.95 -14.18 9.37
CA THR A 161 3.67 -14.10 8.08
C THR A 161 2.99 -14.98 7.02
N THR A 162 1.71 -15.31 7.24
CA THR A 162 0.99 -16.25 6.39
C THR A 162 0.52 -15.55 5.13
N TRP A 163 1.06 -15.98 4.00
CA TRP A 163 0.73 -15.42 2.69
C TRP A 163 -0.47 -16.15 2.09
N LEU A 164 -1.62 -15.48 2.05
CA LEU A 164 -2.88 -16.05 1.56
C LEU A 164 -3.12 -15.83 0.06
N LEU A 165 -2.33 -14.96 -0.56
CA LEU A 165 -2.42 -14.64 -1.98
C LEU A 165 -1.89 -15.81 -2.84
N PRO A 166 -2.43 -16.00 -4.06
CA PRO A 166 -2.14 -17.19 -4.88
C PRO A 166 -0.76 -17.16 -5.54
N TYR A 167 -0.04 -16.04 -5.45
CA TYR A 167 1.30 -15.86 -6.01
C TYR A 167 2.39 -16.01 -4.96
N GLU A 168 3.64 -16.08 -5.41
CA GLU A 168 4.80 -16.33 -4.56
C GLU A 168 4.90 -15.32 -3.42
N ARG A 169 5.20 -15.82 -2.22
CA ARG A 169 5.41 -14.99 -1.03
C ARG A 169 6.67 -14.13 -1.22
N PRO A 170 6.60 -12.80 -1.11
CA PRO A 170 7.76 -11.94 -1.26
C PRO A 170 8.86 -12.26 -0.24
N VAL A 171 10.12 -12.27 -0.69
CA VAL A 171 11.29 -12.58 0.16
C VAL A 171 11.53 -11.55 1.26
N TYR A 172 11.01 -10.34 1.08
CA TYR A 172 11.14 -9.20 1.98
C TYR A 172 9.87 -8.97 2.82
N LEU A 173 8.96 -9.95 2.89
CA LEU A 173 7.83 -9.89 3.83
C LEU A 173 8.36 -9.97 5.27
N LYS A 174 8.15 -8.92 6.08
CA LYS A 174 8.51 -8.90 7.50
C LYS A 174 7.42 -9.54 8.35
N ASN A 175 6.20 -9.00 8.28
CA ASN A 175 4.99 -9.57 8.86
C ASN A 175 3.75 -8.90 8.27
N ILE A 176 2.58 -9.46 8.57
CA ILE A 176 1.28 -8.92 8.20
C ILE A 176 0.52 -8.61 9.49
N LEU A 177 0.04 -7.38 9.60
CA LEU A 177 -0.82 -6.91 10.66
C LEU A 177 -2.27 -7.03 10.19
N TRP A 178 -3.06 -7.85 10.87
CA TRP A 178 -4.45 -8.11 10.52
C TRP A 178 -5.34 -7.36 11.52
N TYR A 179 -6.06 -6.34 11.07
CA TYR A 179 -6.84 -5.43 11.93
C TYR A 179 -8.33 -5.39 11.56
N ARG A 180 -9.21 -5.30 12.58
CA ARG A 180 -10.67 -5.41 12.41
C ARG A 180 -11.29 -4.12 11.88
N VAL A 181 -12.17 -4.22 10.89
CA VAL A 181 -12.95 -3.11 10.31
C VAL A 181 -14.40 -3.53 10.05
N ASN A 182 -15.15 -3.70 11.13
CA ASN A 182 -16.48 -4.33 11.07
C ASN A 182 -17.62 -3.39 10.65
N THR A 183 -17.36 -2.10 10.46
CA THR A 183 -18.38 -1.13 10.04
C THR A 183 -18.05 -0.55 8.69
N LYS A 184 -19.05 0.01 8.01
CA LYS A 184 -18.83 0.71 6.74
C LYS A 184 -17.85 1.87 6.93
N GLU A 185 -18.01 2.62 8.01
CA GLU A 185 -17.16 3.75 8.38
C GLU A 185 -15.70 3.33 8.62
N ASP A 186 -15.48 2.21 9.33
CA ASP A 186 -14.13 1.67 9.52
C ASP A 186 -13.50 1.23 8.19
N ILE A 187 -14.27 0.59 7.31
CA ILE A 187 -13.78 0.15 5.98
C ILE A 187 -13.39 1.37 5.13
N LEU A 188 -14.23 2.40 5.09
CA LEU A 188 -13.91 3.65 4.38
C LEU A 188 -12.64 4.31 4.95
N THR A 189 -12.52 4.35 6.28
CA THR A 189 -11.32 4.88 6.95
C THR A 189 -10.08 4.06 6.61
N ALA A 190 -10.19 2.74 6.49
CA ALA A 190 -9.08 1.88 6.08
C ALA A 190 -8.61 2.20 4.65
N PHE A 191 -9.55 2.38 3.70
CA PHE A 191 -9.20 2.76 2.33
C PHE A 191 -8.48 4.11 2.24
N GLU A 192 -8.86 5.07 3.09
CA GLU A 192 -8.24 6.40 3.12
C GLU A 192 -6.84 6.38 3.75
N LYS A 193 -6.60 5.49 4.72
CA LYS A 193 -5.35 5.45 5.51
C LYS A 193 -4.29 4.50 4.99
N THR A 194 -4.68 3.45 4.28
CA THR A 194 -3.76 2.38 3.90
C THR A 194 -3.58 2.33 2.39
N ASP A 195 -4.56 1.82 1.66
CA ASP A 195 -4.61 1.84 0.21
C ASP A 195 -6.05 1.62 -0.27
N SER A 196 -6.34 2.14 -1.46
CA SER A 196 -7.55 1.86 -2.22
C SER A 196 -7.59 0.45 -2.81
N TRP A 197 -6.42 -0.17 -3.04
CA TRP A 197 -6.28 -1.59 -3.27
C TRP A 197 -6.27 -2.28 -1.91
N PHE A 198 -7.12 -3.29 -1.72
CA PHE A 198 -7.25 -3.90 -0.40
C PHE A 198 -7.22 -5.41 -0.50
N THR A 199 -6.70 -6.01 0.56
CA THR A 199 -6.89 -7.42 0.85
C THR A 199 -7.59 -7.54 2.21
N CYS A 200 -8.62 -8.37 2.27
CA CYS A 200 -9.31 -8.64 3.53
C CYS A 200 -9.83 -10.06 3.63
N ALA A 201 -9.90 -10.53 4.87
CA ALA A 201 -10.47 -11.82 5.24
C ALA A 201 -11.74 -11.60 6.07
N ILE A 202 -12.74 -12.44 5.83
CA ILE A 202 -13.94 -12.52 6.66
C ILE A 202 -13.85 -13.80 7.47
N VAL A 203 -13.78 -13.66 8.79
CA VAL A 203 -13.53 -14.78 9.71
C VAL A 203 -14.60 -14.85 10.79
N ASN A 204 -14.79 -16.06 11.33
CA ASN A 204 -15.60 -16.19 12.54
C ASN A 204 -14.82 -15.64 13.75
N PRO A 205 -15.50 -15.08 14.76
CA PRO A 205 -14.83 -14.48 15.92
C PRO A 205 -13.83 -15.43 16.59
N GLY A 206 -12.63 -14.90 16.83
CA GLY A 206 -11.54 -15.63 17.51
C GLY A 206 -10.86 -16.71 16.66
N GLN A 207 -11.23 -16.88 15.40
CA GLN A 207 -10.51 -17.77 14.47
C GLN A 207 -9.29 -17.08 13.88
N PRO A 208 -8.22 -17.84 13.57
CA PRO A 208 -7.07 -17.30 12.85
C PRO A 208 -7.46 -16.90 11.41
N VAL A 209 -6.71 -15.97 10.82
CA VAL A 209 -7.04 -15.41 9.49
C VAL A 209 -7.01 -16.47 8.37
N GLU A 210 -6.17 -17.48 8.53
CA GLU A 210 -6.06 -18.63 7.65
C GLU A 210 -7.37 -19.41 7.55
N ASP A 211 -8.21 -19.32 8.59
CA ASP A 211 -9.53 -19.93 8.69
C ASP A 211 -10.68 -19.07 8.16
N TYR A 212 -10.36 -18.21 7.19
CA TYR A 212 -11.33 -17.36 6.53
C TYR A 212 -12.51 -18.13 5.89
N THR A 213 -13.69 -17.52 5.96
CA THR A 213 -14.87 -17.90 5.18
C THR A 213 -14.76 -17.35 3.76
N TYR A 214 -14.34 -16.08 3.66
CA TYR A 214 -14.04 -15.40 2.42
C TYR A 214 -12.71 -14.67 2.52
N PHE A 215 -11.96 -14.68 1.43
CA PHE A 215 -10.77 -13.88 1.26
C PHE A 215 -10.92 -13.07 -0.03
N LEU A 216 -10.84 -11.75 0.12
CA LEU A 216 -11.14 -10.76 -0.90
C LEU A 216 -9.86 -10.02 -1.23
N ASN A 217 -9.50 -9.95 -2.50
CA ASN A 217 -8.34 -9.21 -2.98
C ASN A 217 -8.76 -8.30 -4.14
N TYR A 218 -8.75 -6.99 -3.90
CA TYR A 218 -9.10 -5.98 -4.87
C TYR A 218 -7.83 -5.33 -5.45
N THR A 219 -7.63 -5.48 -6.75
CA THR A 219 -6.38 -5.11 -7.41
C THR A 219 -6.60 -4.57 -8.82
N GLU A 220 -5.57 -3.94 -9.38
CA GLU A 220 -5.55 -3.45 -10.76
C GLU A 220 -5.06 -4.53 -11.73
N GLU A 221 -5.72 -4.62 -12.87
CA GLU A 221 -5.33 -5.43 -14.03
C GLU A 221 -5.25 -4.57 -15.29
N HIS A 222 -4.74 -5.15 -16.39
CA HIS A 222 -4.59 -4.46 -17.68
C HIS A 222 -5.84 -3.73 -18.17
N ASP A 223 -7.04 -4.30 -17.95
CA ASP A 223 -8.32 -3.77 -18.43
C ASP A 223 -9.15 -3.09 -17.31
N GLY A 224 -8.54 -2.87 -16.15
CA GLY A 224 -9.10 -2.13 -15.03
C GLY A 224 -9.15 -2.91 -13.73
N MET A 225 -10.12 -2.61 -12.87
CA MET A 225 -10.14 -3.16 -11.51
C MET A 225 -10.82 -4.54 -11.45
N ALA A 226 -10.27 -5.42 -10.60
CA ALA A 226 -10.82 -6.74 -10.35
C ALA A 226 -10.87 -7.05 -8.85
N LEU A 227 -11.98 -7.65 -8.42
CA LEU A 227 -12.11 -8.26 -7.10
C LEU A 227 -12.03 -9.79 -7.24
N TYR A 228 -10.97 -10.36 -6.68
CA TYR A 228 -10.80 -11.80 -6.52
C TYR A 228 -11.44 -12.28 -5.23
N ILE A 229 -12.23 -13.34 -5.32
CA ILE A 229 -13.05 -13.88 -4.24
C ILE A 229 -12.68 -15.36 -4.05
N SER A 230 -11.92 -15.62 -2.99
CA SER A 230 -11.66 -16.96 -2.49
C SER A 230 -12.72 -17.34 -1.47
N THR A 231 -13.31 -18.53 -1.61
CA THR A 231 -14.31 -19.06 -0.67
C THR A 231 -14.05 -20.53 -0.39
N ARG A 232 -14.25 -20.96 0.86
CA ARG A 232 -14.19 -22.38 1.24
C ARG A 232 -15.46 -23.13 0.85
N THR A 233 -16.58 -22.43 0.70
CA THR A 233 -17.92 -23.01 0.51
C THR A 233 -18.59 -22.38 -0.73
N PRO A 234 -18.31 -22.91 -1.94
CA PRO A 234 -18.93 -22.44 -3.19
C PRO A 234 -20.45 -22.32 -3.13
N ASP A 235 -21.11 -23.23 -2.41
CA ASP A 235 -22.57 -23.23 -2.24
C ASP A 235 -23.06 -22.01 -1.45
N HIS A 236 -22.36 -21.63 -0.37
CA HIS A 236 -22.71 -20.45 0.43
C HIS A 236 -22.60 -19.16 -0.39
N PHE A 237 -21.54 -19.05 -1.22
CA PHE A 237 -21.40 -17.91 -2.12
C PHE A 237 -22.59 -17.83 -3.09
N ARG A 238 -22.99 -18.95 -3.70
CA ARG A 238 -24.10 -19.00 -4.66
C ARG A 238 -25.46 -18.69 -4.02
N SER A 239 -25.72 -19.24 -2.82
CA SER A 239 -27.05 -19.14 -2.20
C SER A 239 -27.25 -17.88 -1.37
N VAL A 240 -26.18 -17.28 -0.83
CA VAL A 240 -26.27 -16.16 0.12
C VAL A 240 -25.65 -14.88 -0.41
N VAL A 241 -24.41 -14.95 -0.89
CA VAL A 241 -23.65 -13.74 -1.27
C VAL A 241 -24.03 -13.23 -2.65
N LEU A 242 -24.12 -14.12 -3.64
CA LEU A 242 -24.43 -13.75 -5.02
C LEU A 242 -25.76 -12.97 -5.14
N PRO A 243 -26.87 -13.36 -4.47
CA PRO A 243 -28.10 -12.56 -4.46
C PRO A 243 -27.91 -11.14 -3.89
N LYS A 244 -27.13 -11.00 -2.81
CA LYS A 244 -26.82 -9.69 -2.20
C LYS A 244 -26.01 -8.82 -3.20
N LEU A 245 -25.03 -9.40 -3.88
CA LEU A 245 -24.24 -8.70 -4.91
C LEU A 245 -25.08 -8.29 -6.12
N GLN A 246 -26.00 -9.14 -6.59
CA GLN A 246 -26.91 -8.80 -7.69
C GLN A 246 -27.90 -7.69 -7.32
N ALA A 247 -28.34 -7.63 -6.05
CA ALA A 247 -29.16 -6.54 -5.57
C ALA A 247 -28.38 -5.21 -5.50
N LEU A 248 -27.10 -5.27 -5.10
CA LEU A 248 -26.21 -4.12 -5.02
C LEU A 248 -25.75 -3.62 -6.41
N LEU A 249 -25.55 -4.55 -7.35
CA LEU A 249 -25.03 -4.32 -8.70
C LEU A 249 -26.06 -4.85 -9.73
N PRO A 250 -27.13 -4.09 -10.04
CA PRO A 250 -28.24 -4.58 -10.87
C PRO A 250 -27.82 -5.04 -12.27
N ASP A 251 -26.77 -4.44 -12.83
CA ASP A 251 -26.22 -4.74 -14.15
C ASP A 251 -25.09 -5.79 -14.10
N LEU A 252 -24.98 -6.55 -13.01
CA LEU A 252 -23.95 -7.57 -12.85
C LEU A 252 -24.18 -8.75 -13.82
N GLY A 253 -23.35 -8.83 -14.86
CA GLY A 253 -23.32 -9.98 -15.76
C GLY A 253 -22.68 -11.20 -15.08
N ILE A 254 -23.28 -12.38 -15.22
CA ILE A 254 -22.73 -13.64 -14.72
C ILE A 254 -22.18 -14.45 -15.89
N VAL A 255 -20.90 -14.83 -15.80
CA VAL A 255 -20.24 -15.74 -16.75
C VAL A 255 -20.13 -17.11 -16.06
N GLN A 256 -20.84 -18.09 -16.62
CA GLN A 256 -20.94 -19.47 -16.12
C GLN A 256 -20.18 -20.46 -17.01
#